data_AF-A0A4Q3B6X0-F1
#
_entry.id   AF-A0A4Q3B6X0-F1
#
_cell.length_a   1.000
_cell.length_b   1.000
_cell.length_c   1.000
_cell.angle_alpha   90.00
_cell.angle_beta   90.00
_cell.angle_gamma   90.00
#
_symmetry.space_group_name_H-M   'P 1'
#
loop_
_entity.id
_entity.type
_entity.pdbx_description
1 polymer ?
#
loop_
_entity_poly.entity_id
_entity_poly.type
_entity_poly.pdbx_seq_one_letter_code
_entity_poly.pdbx_strand_id
1 'polypeptide(L)'
;LKHEDGTTLQAITDVIDDIGYELVDPRVLKAVFYQVPQKRERLFLIAIRKDLAPFVNFTWPSPYKRIMTMRDALKAGELYSTDVPVSEGQKYPKRKAEILSKVPQGGYWRDLSDKLQREYMKASYFLGGGKTGMARRLSWEEPSLTLTCAPAQKQTERCHPEETRPLTVREYARVQTFPDDWKFAGPLTAQYKQIGNAVPVNLAYAVGRSLVALLNDIEVIKQKPKIAVVAKKKTKVPVKQLKIAV
;
A
#
# COMPACT_ATOMS: atom_id res chain seq x y z
N LEU A 1 1.69 3.92 13.88
CA LEU A 1 1.48 4.79 15.06
C LEU A 1 1.67 4.07 16.40
N LYS A 2 1.49 2.75 16.48
CA LYS A 2 1.64 1.96 17.73
C LYS A 2 2.99 1.23 17.89
N HIS A 3 4.02 1.63 17.13
CA HIS A 3 5.35 1.05 17.31
C HIS A 3 5.99 1.71 18.52
N GLU A 4 6.44 0.93 19.50
CA GLU A 4 6.98 1.42 20.78
C GLU A 4 6.07 2.46 21.46
N ASP A 5 4.76 2.20 21.50
CA ASP A 5 3.76 3.11 22.10
C ASP A 5 3.76 4.55 21.51
N GLY A 6 4.34 4.73 20.32
CA GLY A 6 4.38 6.01 19.60
C GLY A 6 5.70 6.78 19.71
N THR A 7 6.66 6.31 20.53
CA THR A 7 7.95 6.99 20.75
C THR A 7 8.76 7.13 19.46
N THR A 8 8.74 6.11 18.60
CA THR A 8 9.46 6.14 17.32
C THR A 8 8.95 7.27 16.41
N LEU A 9 7.63 7.50 16.37
CA LEU A 9 7.06 8.58 15.55
C LEU A 9 7.35 9.95 16.17
N GLN A 10 7.32 10.04 17.50
CA GLN A 10 7.67 11.27 18.21
C GLN A 10 9.11 11.66 17.90
N ALA A 11 10.07 10.73 18.01
CA ALA A 11 11.46 10.97 17.67
C ALA A 11 11.64 11.43 16.21
N ILE A 12 10.92 10.84 15.26
CA ILE A 12 10.94 11.29 13.86
C ILE A 12 10.39 12.71 13.73
N THR A 13 9.33 13.04 14.48
CA THR A 13 8.68 14.36 14.45
C THR A 13 9.60 15.42 15.04
N ASP A 14 10.26 15.13 16.16
CA ASP A 14 11.23 16.01 16.81
C ASP A 14 12.40 16.30 15.87
N VAL A 15 12.96 15.27 15.23
CA VAL A 15 14.04 15.45 14.24
C VAL A 15 13.59 16.32 13.06
N ILE A 16 12.37 16.13 12.55
CA ILE A 16 11.83 16.95 11.45
C ILE A 16 11.70 18.43 11.87
N ASP A 17 11.25 18.66 13.11
CA ASP A 17 11.14 20.02 13.66
C ASP A 17 12.51 20.68 13.82
N ASP A 18 13.49 19.96 14.37
CA ASP A 18 14.85 20.41 14.63
C ASP A 18 15.59 20.79 13.33
N ILE A 19 15.37 20.06 12.24
CA ILE A 19 15.96 20.37 10.93
C ILE A 19 15.21 21.47 10.17
N GLY A 20 14.23 22.14 10.80
CA GLY A 20 13.59 23.33 10.28
C GLY A 20 12.36 23.07 9.39
N TYR A 21 11.67 21.95 9.58
CA TYR A 21 10.44 21.63 8.84
C TYR A 21 9.24 21.50 9.79
N GLU A 22 8.07 21.88 9.29
CA GLU A 22 6.77 21.63 9.91
C GLU A 22 6.18 20.35 9.31
N LEU A 23 5.88 19.38 10.17
CA LEU A 23 5.28 18.11 9.77
C LEU A 23 3.78 18.30 9.53
N VAL A 24 3.31 17.99 8.32
CA VAL A 24 1.87 17.84 8.04
C VAL A 24 1.37 16.58 8.75
N ASP A 25 0.18 16.65 9.34
CA ASP A 25 -0.48 15.53 10.04
C ASP A 25 -0.25 14.18 9.32
N PRO A 26 0.52 13.26 9.93
CA PRO A 26 0.82 11.96 9.35
C PRO A 26 -0.45 11.18 8.97
N ARG A 27 -0.45 10.55 7.79
CA ARG A 27 -1.59 9.73 7.35
C ARG A 27 -1.19 8.33 6.91
N VAL A 28 -1.98 7.35 7.33
CA VAL A 28 -1.94 5.99 6.77
C VAL A 28 -2.89 5.94 5.57
N LEU A 29 -2.34 5.71 4.39
CA LEU A 29 -3.11 5.56 3.16
C LEU A 29 -3.24 4.08 2.81
N LYS A 30 -4.44 3.69 2.37
CA LYS A 30 -4.72 2.33 1.87
C LYS A 30 -4.70 2.34 0.36
N ALA A 31 -3.81 1.56 -0.25
CA ALA A 31 -3.60 1.51 -1.70
C ALA A 31 -4.88 1.17 -2.48
N VAL A 32 -5.78 0.36 -1.92
CA VAL A 32 -7.09 0.02 -2.52
C VAL A 32 -7.93 1.23 -2.90
N PHE A 33 -7.74 2.37 -2.22
CA PHE A 33 -8.45 3.62 -2.52
C PHE A 33 -7.72 4.49 -3.55
N TYR A 34 -6.70 3.98 -4.23
CA TYR A 34 -5.92 4.74 -5.21
C TYR A 34 -5.68 3.91 -6.48
N GLN A 35 -6.72 3.22 -6.94
CA GLN A 35 -6.68 2.36 -8.14
C GLN A 35 -5.60 1.29 -8.08
N VAL A 36 -5.37 0.69 -6.90
CA VAL A 36 -4.44 -0.42 -6.73
C VAL A 36 -5.22 -1.67 -6.31
N PRO A 37 -5.13 -2.79 -7.05
CA PRO A 37 -5.84 -4.04 -6.75
C PRO A 37 -5.17 -4.82 -5.61
N GLN A 38 -4.84 -4.13 -4.51
CA GLN A 38 -4.11 -4.69 -3.38
C GLN A 38 -4.44 -4.00 -2.05
N LYS A 39 -4.80 -4.80 -1.03
CA LYS A 39 -4.98 -4.39 0.37
C LYS A 39 -3.62 -4.13 1.04
N ARG A 40 -3.02 -2.96 0.79
CA ARG A 40 -1.75 -2.52 1.38
C ARG A 40 -1.88 -1.14 2.02
N GLU A 41 -1.38 -1.02 3.25
CA GLU A 41 -1.37 0.24 3.98
C GLU A 41 0.07 0.78 4.08
N ARG A 42 0.20 2.11 3.99
CA ARG A 42 1.48 2.81 4.08
C ARG A 42 1.30 4.11 4.87
N LEU A 43 2.20 4.36 5.83
CA LEU A 43 2.30 5.63 6.52
C LEU A 43 3.09 6.61 5.64
N PHE A 44 2.54 7.79 5.43
CA PHE A 44 3.20 8.89 4.74
C PHE A 44 3.44 10.04 5.71
N LEU A 45 4.65 10.59 5.65
CA LEU A 45 5.08 11.78 6.38
C LEU A 45 5.46 12.84 5.35
N ILE A 46 4.77 13.97 5.37
CA ILE A 46 5.04 15.11 4.48
C ILE A 46 5.48 16.27 5.35
N ALA A 47 6.65 16.83 5.10
CA ALA A 47 7.19 17.93 5.87
C ALA A 47 7.44 19.14 4.96
N ILE A 48 7.06 20.33 5.42
CA ILE A 48 7.19 21.60 4.69
C ILE A 48 8.17 22.47 5.46
N ARG A 49 9.12 23.10 4.78
CA ARG A 49 10.11 23.96 5.45
C ARG A 49 9.40 25.10 6.21
N LYS A 50 9.83 25.40 7.44
CA LYS A 50 9.13 26.33 8.37
C LYS A 50 8.94 27.75 7.83
N ASP A 51 9.82 28.23 6.96
CA ASP A 51 9.70 29.52 6.30
C ASP A 51 8.61 29.55 5.21
N LEU A 52 8.19 28.38 4.71
CA LEU A 52 7.16 28.24 3.68
C LEU A 52 5.81 27.81 4.26
N ALA A 53 5.83 26.98 5.31
CA ALA A 53 4.63 26.36 5.90
C ALA A 53 3.49 27.34 6.24
N PRO A 54 3.73 28.57 6.74
CA PRO A 54 2.64 29.53 7.00
C PRO A 54 1.89 30.01 5.76
N PHE A 55 2.45 29.83 4.56
CA PHE A 55 1.94 30.41 3.32
C PHE A 55 1.30 29.39 2.38
N VAL A 56 1.46 28.09 2.64
CA VAL A 56 0.94 27.01 1.79
C VAL A 56 0.22 25.98 2.62
N ASN A 57 -0.65 25.20 1.99
CA ASN A 57 -1.37 24.13 2.65
C ASN A 57 -1.34 22.85 1.80
N PHE A 58 -0.78 21.78 2.36
CA PHE A 58 -0.79 20.49 1.69
C PHE A 58 -2.18 19.84 1.75
N THR A 59 -2.67 19.37 0.60
CA THR A 59 -3.93 18.64 0.50
C THR A 59 -3.66 17.20 0.10
N TRP A 60 -4.04 16.26 0.97
CA TRP A 60 -3.94 14.82 0.69
C TRP A 60 -4.78 14.42 -0.52
N PRO A 61 -4.35 13.40 -1.29
CA PRO A 61 -5.08 12.97 -2.47
C PRO A 61 -6.45 12.41 -2.08
N SER A 62 -7.45 12.66 -2.93
CA SER A 62 -8.80 12.11 -2.73
C SER A 62 -8.84 10.62 -3.07
N PRO A 63 -9.59 9.81 -2.30
CA PRO A 63 -9.72 8.39 -2.56
C PRO A 63 -10.58 8.13 -3.81
N TYR A 64 -10.20 7.10 -4.56
CA TYR A 64 -11.00 6.49 -5.61
C TYR A 64 -12.06 5.57 -5.01
N LYS A 65 -13.29 5.62 -5.55
CA LYS A 65 -14.47 4.94 -4.96
C LYS A 65 -14.57 3.47 -5.34
N ARG A 66 -14.22 3.10 -6.57
CA ARG A 66 -14.27 1.71 -7.04
C ARG A 66 -13.05 0.95 -6.53
N ILE A 67 -13.27 -0.25 -5.99
CA ILE A 67 -12.20 -1.13 -5.53
C ILE A 67 -11.75 -2.01 -6.71
N MET A 68 -10.48 -1.88 -7.08
CA MET A 68 -9.88 -2.70 -8.13
C MET A 68 -9.66 -4.14 -7.63
N THR A 69 -9.82 -5.11 -8.52
CA THR A 69 -9.69 -6.54 -8.22
C THR A 69 -8.52 -7.18 -8.96
N MET A 70 -8.24 -8.46 -8.70
CA MET A 70 -7.28 -9.20 -9.51
C MET A 70 -7.65 -9.24 -10.99
N ARG A 71 -8.95 -9.19 -11.34
CA ARG A 71 -9.39 -9.12 -12.74
C ARG A 71 -8.91 -7.84 -13.39
N ASP A 72 -9.10 -6.68 -12.74
CA ASP A 72 -8.57 -5.40 -13.24
C ASP A 72 -7.05 -5.41 -13.37
N ALA A 73 -6.35 -6.15 -12.50
CA ALA A 73 -4.90 -6.25 -12.54
C ALA A 73 -4.39 -7.05 -13.75
N LEU A 74 -5.02 -8.19 -14.07
CA LEU A 74 -4.44 -9.18 -14.99
C LEU A 74 -5.16 -9.30 -16.34
N LYS A 75 -6.37 -8.73 -16.47
CA LYS A 75 -7.15 -8.72 -17.71
C LYS A 75 -7.19 -7.33 -18.32
N ALA A 76 -7.41 -7.27 -19.63
CA ALA A 76 -7.67 -6.01 -20.32
C ALA A 76 -8.88 -5.31 -19.69
N GLY A 77 -8.76 -4.00 -19.44
CA GLY A 77 -9.76 -3.21 -18.75
C GLY A 77 -9.25 -1.83 -18.34
N GLU A 78 -9.77 -1.33 -17.21
CA GLU A 78 -9.52 0.05 -16.76
C GLU A 78 -8.04 0.33 -16.44
N LEU A 79 -7.33 -0.63 -15.84
CA LEU A 79 -5.93 -0.43 -15.45
C LEU A 79 -4.94 -0.68 -16.60
N TYR A 80 -5.27 -1.60 -17.52
CA TYR A 80 -4.37 -2.03 -18.60
C TYR A 80 -5.16 -2.32 -19.87
N SER A 81 -4.64 -1.91 -21.02
CA SER A 81 -5.30 -2.11 -22.32
C SER A 81 -5.27 -3.56 -22.81
N THR A 82 -4.45 -4.43 -22.21
CA THR A 82 -4.31 -5.83 -22.60
C THR A 82 -4.33 -6.74 -21.38
N ASP A 83 -4.59 -8.03 -21.62
CA ASP A 83 -4.26 -9.08 -20.67
C ASP A 83 -2.76 -9.04 -20.31
N VAL A 84 -2.45 -9.56 -19.12
CA VAL A 84 -1.09 -9.52 -18.57
C VAL A 84 -0.08 -10.19 -19.51
N PRO A 85 1.03 -9.50 -19.86
CA PRO A 85 2.07 -10.10 -20.67
C PRO A 85 2.66 -11.32 -19.97
N VAL A 86 2.94 -12.35 -20.76
CA VAL A 86 3.64 -13.54 -20.28
C VAL A 86 5.01 -13.13 -19.75
N SER A 87 5.36 -13.64 -18.57
CA SER A 87 6.66 -13.41 -17.95
C SER A 87 7.06 -14.60 -17.09
N GLU A 88 8.33 -14.63 -16.69
CA GLU A 88 8.84 -15.67 -15.81
C GLU A 88 8.23 -15.58 -14.41
N GLY A 89 8.21 -16.71 -13.72
CA GLY A 89 7.70 -16.80 -12.36
C GLY A 89 8.27 -17.99 -11.60
N GLN A 90 8.15 -17.95 -10.27
CA GLN A 90 8.50 -19.10 -9.45
C GLN A 90 7.48 -20.21 -9.60
N LYS A 91 7.90 -21.45 -9.36
CA LYS A 91 7.02 -22.62 -9.29
C LYS A 91 6.95 -23.13 -7.85
N TYR A 92 5.81 -23.73 -7.49
CA TYR A 92 5.71 -24.42 -6.21
C TYR A 92 6.44 -25.76 -6.24
N PRO A 93 7.04 -26.20 -5.12
CA PRO A 93 7.40 -27.59 -4.94
C PRO A 93 6.18 -28.50 -5.11
N LYS A 94 6.38 -29.72 -5.63
CA LYS A 94 5.30 -30.67 -5.99
C LYS A 94 4.23 -30.81 -4.89
N ARG A 95 4.65 -31.10 -3.66
CA ARG A 95 3.71 -31.27 -2.53
C ARG A 95 2.90 -30.02 -2.23
N LYS A 96 3.50 -28.83 -2.37
CA LYS A 96 2.79 -27.56 -2.15
C LYS A 96 1.78 -27.31 -3.26
N ALA A 97 2.10 -27.64 -4.51
CA ALA A 97 1.16 -27.56 -5.61
C ALA A 97 -0.05 -28.48 -5.38
N GLU A 98 0.16 -29.73 -4.96
CA GLU A 98 -0.93 -30.68 -4.62
C GLU A 98 -1.86 -30.17 -3.50
N ILE A 99 -1.33 -29.40 -2.55
CA ILE A 99 -2.13 -28.80 -1.48
C ILE A 99 -2.91 -27.61 -2.01
N LEU A 100 -2.26 -26.69 -2.72
CA LEU A 100 -2.90 -25.49 -3.26
C LEU A 100 -3.93 -25.80 -4.36
N SER A 101 -3.80 -26.91 -5.09
CA SER A 101 -4.80 -27.34 -6.06
C SER A 101 -6.15 -27.68 -5.42
N LYS A 102 -6.18 -27.92 -4.10
CA LYS A 102 -7.39 -28.20 -3.33
C LYS A 102 -7.99 -26.97 -2.65
N VAL A 103 -7.30 -25.82 -2.72
CA VAL A 103 -7.81 -24.56 -2.16
C VAL A 103 -8.65 -23.87 -3.23
N PRO A 104 -9.94 -23.58 -2.97
CA PRO A 104 -10.81 -22.87 -3.92
C PRO A 104 -10.40 -21.40 -4.07
N GLN A 105 -10.94 -20.74 -5.09
CA GLN A 105 -10.71 -19.31 -5.32
C GLN A 105 -11.08 -18.49 -4.08
N GLY A 106 -10.24 -17.52 -3.69
CA GLY A 106 -10.42 -16.74 -2.46
C GLY A 106 -10.19 -17.50 -1.15
N GLY A 107 -10.03 -18.82 -1.23
CA GLY A 107 -9.78 -19.71 -0.11
C GLY A 107 -8.35 -19.68 0.42
N TYR A 108 -8.15 -20.37 1.53
CA TYR A 108 -6.90 -20.49 2.26
C TYR A 108 -6.83 -21.84 2.98
N TRP A 109 -5.85 -22.02 3.87
CA TRP A 109 -5.61 -23.31 4.53
C TRP A 109 -6.83 -23.92 5.24
N ARG A 110 -7.81 -23.10 5.70
CA ARG A 110 -9.01 -23.61 6.38
C ARG A 110 -10.02 -24.29 5.47
N ASP A 111 -9.91 -24.09 4.15
CA ASP A 111 -10.77 -24.74 3.17
C ASP A 111 -10.30 -26.16 2.83
N LEU A 112 -9.13 -26.57 3.35
CA LEU A 112 -8.61 -27.92 3.19
C LEU A 112 -9.27 -28.87 4.20
N SER A 113 -9.25 -30.19 3.92
CA SER A 113 -9.64 -31.21 4.91
C SER A 113 -8.74 -31.15 6.16
N ASP A 114 -9.26 -31.46 7.35
CA ASP A 114 -8.51 -31.37 8.62
C ASP A 114 -7.12 -32.05 8.57
N LYS A 115 -7.04 -33.26 7.99
CA LYS A 115 -5.77 -33.98 7.78
C LYS A 115 -4.72 -33.13 7.04
N LEU A 116 -5.12 -32.47 5.96
CA LEU A 116 -4.25 -31.61 5.15
C LEU A 116 -3.95 -30.30 5.86
N GLN A 117 -4.89 -29.75 6.64
CA GLN A 117 -4.64 -28.58 7.47
C GLN A 117 -3.50 -28.87 8.45
N ARG A 118 -3.58 -29.97 9.21
CA ARG A 118 -2.55 -30.38 10.18
C ARG A 118 -1.20 -30.63 9.52
N GLU A 119 -1.20 -31.32 8.39
CA GLU A 119 0.03 -31.59 7.62
C GLU A 119 0.69 -30.30 7.14
N TYR A 120 -0.07 -29.40 6.51
CA TYR A 120 0.47 -28.18 5.92
C TYR A 120 0.91 -27.19 6.98
N MET A 121 0.08 -26.98 8.00
CA MET A 121 0.27 -25.98 9.03
C MET A 121 1.32 -26.42 10.07
N LYS A 122 1.43 -27.72 10.34
CA LYS A 122 2.30 -28.30 11.39
C LYS A 122 1.99 -27.66 12.75
N ALA A 123 3.01 -27.29 13.53
CA ALA A 123 2.85 -26.62 14.82
C ALA A 123 1.96 -25.37 14.75
N SER A 124 1.95 -24.65 13.61
CA SER A 124 1.13 -23.45 13.43
C SER A 124 -0.39 -23.72 13.45
N TYR A 125 -0.82 -24.97 13.25
CA TYR A 125 -2.23 -25.36 13.35
C TYR A 125 -2.80 -25.10 14.76
N PHE A 126 -1.99 -25.35 15.79
CA PHE A 126 -2.40 -25.27 17.20
C PHE A 126 -2.26 -23.87 17.81
N LEU A 127 -1.64 -22.94 17.09
CA LEU A 127 -1.48 -21.57 17.54
C LEU A 127 -2.75 -20.75 17.28
N GLY A 128 -3.04 -19.78 18.14
CA GLY A 128 -4.07 -18.75 17.91
C GLY A 128 -3.78 -17.86 16.68
N GLY A 129 -4.75 -17.04 16.30
CA GLY A 129 -4.66 -16.14 15.14
C GLY A 129 -4.99 -16.83 13.80
N GLY A 130 -5.84 -16.20 13.00
CA GLY A 130 -6.48 -16.80 11.82
C GLY A 130 -5.55 -17.33 10.73
N LYS A 131 -4.30 -16.83 10.63
CA LYS A 131 -3.29 -17.24 9.63
C LYS A 131 -3.83 -17.23 8.20
N THR A 132 -4.65 -16.23 7.89
CA THR A 132 -5.41 -16.12 6.63
C THR A 132 -4.53 -16.02 5.39
N GLY A 133 -3.24 -15.69 5.54
CA GLY A 133 -2.26 -15.69 4.45
C GLY A 133 -1.63 -17.05 4.10
N MET A 134 -1.94 -18.13 4.83
CA MET A 134 -1.36 -19.45 4.58
C MET A 134 -2.17 -20.26 3.57
N ALA A 135 -1.49 -20.88 2.60
CA ALA A 135 -2.12 -21.57 1.47
C ALA A 135 -3.17 -20.70 0.75
N ARG A 136 -2.95 -19.38 0.66
CA ARG A 136 -3.94 -18.43 0.12
C ARG A 136 -4.02 -18.53 -1.40
N ARG A 137 -5.22 -18.78 -1.93
CA ARG A 137 -5.56 -18.57 -3.34
C ARG A 137 -6.27 -17.24 -3.51
N LEU A 138 -5.81 -16.45 -4.48
CA LEU A 138 -6.42 -15.17 -4.80
C LEU A 138 -7.81 -15.36 -5.44
N SER A 139 -8.61 -14.31 -5.46
CA SER A 139 -9.90 -14.28 -6.15
C SER A 139 -9.87 -13.27 -7.28
N TRP A 140 -10.54 -13.58 -8.40
CA TRP A 140 -10.73 -12.62 -9.49
C TRP A 140 -11.50 -11.38 -9.06
N GLU A 141 -12.42 -11.56 -8.11
CA GLU A 141 -13.39 -10.52 -7.71
C GLU A 141 -12.97 -9.77 -6.43
N GLU A 142 -11.76 -10.04 -5.91
CA GLU A 142 -11.21 -9.33 -4.76
C GLU A 142 -9.83 -8.74 -5.07
N PRO A 143 -9.42 -7.65 -4.40
CA PRO A 143 -8.04 -7.20 -4.43
C PRO A 143 -7.12 -8.22 -3.75
N SER A 144 -5.87 -8.28 -4.21
CA SER A 144 -4.84 -9.09 -3.58
C SER A 144 -4.63 -8.69 -2.12
N LEU A 145 -4.27 -9.66 -1.27
CA LEU A 145 -3.57 -9.35 -0.02
C LEU A 145 -2.21 -8.71 -0.33
N THR A 146 -1.60 -8.04 0.65
CA THR A 146 -0.26 -7.48 0.50
C THR A 146 0.70 -8.49 -0.11
N LEU A 147 1.23 -8.12 -1.29
CA LEU A 147 2.33 -8.82 -1.92
C LEU A 147 3.62 -8.54 -1.15
N THR A 148 4.44 -9.56 -0.99
CA THR A 148 5.71 -9.50 -0.25
C THR A 148 6.87 -9.86 -1.16
N CYS A 149 8.09 -9.88 -0.64
CA CYS A 149 9.28 -10.12 -1.47
C CYS A 149 9.49 -11.58 -1.90
N ALA A 150 8.71 -12.52 -1.36
CA ALA A 150 8.87 -13.96 -1.60
C ALA A 150 7.52 -14.62 -1.97
N PRO A 151 7.19 -14.75 -3.26
CA PRO A 151 5.85 -15.14 -3.71
C PRO A 151 5.51 -16.63 -3.50
N ALA A 152 6.50 -17.47 -3.20
CA ALA A 152 6.32 -18.91 -3.02
C ALA A 152 6.61 -19.42 -1.60
N GLN A 153 7.03 -18.55 -0.68
CA GLN A 153 7.31 -18.94 0.71
C GLN A 153 6.01 -19.10 1.52
N LYS A 154 6.06 -19.98 2.54
CA LYS A 154 4.91 -20.21 3.43
C LYS A 154 4.54 -18.89 4.12
N GLN A 155 3.24 -18.59 4.26
CA GLN A 155 2.65 -17.32 4.76
C GLN A 155 2.68 -16.13 3.79
N THR A 156 3.70 -16.05 2.94
CA THR A 156 3.83 -14.96 1.96
C THR A 156 3.24 -15.31 0.60
N GLU A 157 3.00 -16.60 0.34
CA GLU A 157 2.47 -17.10 -0.91
C GLU A 157 1.10 -16.55 -1.26
N ARG A 158 0.94 -16.24 -2.54
CA ARG A 158 -0.32 -15.83 -3.16
C ARG A 158 -0.48 -16.64 -4.42
N CYS A 159 -1.33 -17.67 -4.37
CA CYS A 159 -1.59 -18.53 -5.51
C CYS A 159 -2.47 -17.79 -6.51
N HIS A 160 -2.17 -17.95 -7.80
CA HIS A 160 -2.95 -17.38 -8.90
C HIS A 160 -4.44 -17.78 -8.78
N PRO A 161 -5.41 -16.92 -9.16
CA PRO A 161 -6.82 -17.22 -8.98
C PRO A 161 -7.28 -18.54 -9.60
N GLU A 162 -6.73 -18.91 -10.76
CA GLU A 162 -7.10 -20.12 -11.51
C GLU A 162 -5.99 -21.18 -11.51
N GLU A 163 -4.74 -20.76 -11.63
CA GLU A 163 -3.62 -21.66 -11.84
C GLU A 163 -2.97 -22.04 -10.51
N THR A 164 -2.43 -23.24 -10.39
CA THR A 164 -1.78 -23.69 -9.16
C THR A 164 -0.30 -23.34 -9.17
N ARG A 165 -0.02 -22.03 -9.21
CA ARG A 165 1.32 -21.44 -9.20
C ARG A 165 1.31 -20.08 -8.48
N PRO A 166 2.48 -19.60 -8.01
CA PRO A 166 2.63 -18.19 -7.67
C PRO A 166 2.33 -17.28 -8.86
N LEU A 167 2.06 -16.02 -8.56
CA LEU A 167 2.05 -14.97 -9.58
C LEU A 167 3.43 -14.82 -10.24
N THR A 168 3.47 -14.66 -11.56
CA THR A 168 4.67 -14.31 -12.33
C THR A 168 5.16 -12.90 -11.98
N VAL A 169 6.35 -12.52 -12.44
CA VAL A 169 6.92 -11.18 -12.18
C VAL A 169 5.98 -10.09 -12.69
N ARG A 170 5.48 -10.22 -13.92
CA ARG A 170 4.60 -9.21 -14.52
C ARG A 170 3.24 -9.14 -13.83
N GLU A 171 2.66 -10.28 -13.45
CA GLU A 171 1.43 -10.31 -12.62
C GLU A 171 1.67 -9.62 -11.27
N TYR A 172 2.81 -9.88 -10.63
CA TYR A 172 3.21 -9.22 -9.36
C TYR A 172 3.34 -7.71 -9.51
N ALA A 173 3.97 -7.28 -10.60
CA ALA A 173 4.17 -5.88 -10.94
C ALA A 173 2.84 -5.18 -11.20
N ARG A 174 1.95 -5.80 -11.98
CA ARG A 174 0.64 -5.22 -12.29
C ARG A 174 -0.26 -5.05 -11.07
N VAL A 175 -0.20 -5.98 -10.10
CA VAL A 175 -0.92 -5.82 -8.82
C VAL A 175 -0.42 -4.61 -8.03
N GLN A 176 0.84 -4.20 -8.21
CA GLN A 176 1.39 -2.94 -7.68
C GLN A 176 1.35 -1.78 -8.66
N THR A 177 0.55 -1.93 -9.72
CA THR A 177 0.25 -0.92 -10.74
C THR A 177 1.45 -0.41 -11.55
N PHE A 178 2.50 -1.23 -11.65
CA PHE A 178 3.61 -0.92 -12.54
C PHE A 178 3.19 -0.95 -14.02
N PRO A 179 3.68 0.02 -14.82
CA PRO A 179 3.59 -0.05 -16.28
C PRO A 179 4.21 -1.34 -16.84
N ASP A 180 3.66 -1.85 -17.94
CA ASP A 180 4.13 -3.09 -18.57
C ASP A 180 5.52 -2.98 -19.19
N ASP A 181 5.95 -1.78 -19.57
CA ASP A 181 7.28 -1.48 -20.09
C ASP A 181 8.34 -1.29 -18.99
N TRP A 182 7.93 -1.25 -17.71
CA TRP A 182 8.87 -1.17 -16.59
C TRP A 182 9.77 -2.40 -16.54
N LYS A 183 11.09 -2.18 -16.52
CA LYS A 183 12.09 -3.26 -16.49
C LYS A 183 12.60 -3.51 -15.08
N PHE A 184 12.57 -4.76 -14.64
CA PHE A 184 13.17 -5.20 -13.38
C PHE A 184 14.50 -5.89 -13.66
N ALA A 185 15.52 -5.60 -12.84
CA ALA A 185 16.87 -6.09 -13.08
C ALA A 185 17.26 -7.25 -12.15
N GLY A 186 18.21 -8.06 -12.60
CA GLY A 186 18.82 -9.13 -11.80
C GLY A 186 17.99 -10.42 -11.73
N PRO A 187 18.39 -11.37 -10.87
CA PRO A 187 17.74 -12.66 -10.75
C PRO A 187 16.27 -12.56 -10.35
N LEU A 188 15.48 -13.58 -10.68
CA LEU A 188 14.04 -13.63 -10.42
C LEU A 188 13.66 -13.24 -8.97
N THR A 189 14.39 -13.74 -7.98
CA THR A 189 14.17 -13.41 -6.55
C THR A 189 14.44 -11.93 -6.23
N ALA A 190 15.39 -11.29 -6.92
CA ALA A 190 15.67 -9.87 -6.77
C ALA A 190 14.58 -9.02 -7.41
N GLN A 191 14.00 -9.45 -8.53
CA GLN A 191 12.88 -8.76 -9.16
C GLN A 191 11.64 -8.77 -8.25
N TYR A 192 11.29 -9.92 -7.64
CA TYR A 192 10.21 -9.98 -6.65
C TYR A 192 10.47 -9.11 -5.41
N LYS A 193 11.73 -8.98 -4.97
CA LYS A 193 12.12 -8.05 -3.89
C LYS A 193 11.90 -6.59 -4.29
N GLN A 194 12.32 -6.19 -5.49
CA GLN A 194 12.11 -4.83 -6.01
C GLN A 194 10.62 -4.48 -6.01
N ILE A 195 9.80 -5.37 -6.58
CA ILE A 195 8.35 -5.16 -6.63
C ILE A 195 7.78 -5.16 -5.21
N GLY A 196 8.01 -6.22 -4.42
CA GLY A 196 7.43 -6.38 -3.07
C GLY A 196 7.71 -5.24 -2.09
N ASN A 197 8.88 -4.61 -2.20
CA ASN A 197 9.28 -3.47 -1.36
C ASN A 197 8.75 -2.12 -1.87
N ALA A 198 8.39 -2.00 -3.15
CA ALA A 198 7.93 -0.76 -3.73
C ALA A 198 6.68 -0.20 -3.04
N VAL A 199 6.48 1.11 -3.20
CA VAL A 199 5.17 1.73 -3.01
C VAL A 199 4.38 1.49 -4.31
N PRO A 200 3.12 1.04 -4.24
CA PRO A 200 2.30 0.87 -5.45
C PRO A 200 2.27 2.15 -6.29
N VAL A 201 2.45 2.03 -7.60
CA VAL A 201 2.73 3.16 -8.49
C VAL A 201 1.58 4.17 -8.50
N ASN A 202 0.33 3.72 -8.61
CA ASN A 202 -0.83 4.62 -8.61
C ASN A 202 -1.02 5.35 -7.26
N LEU A 203 -0.68 4.71 -6.14
CA LEU A 203 -0.69 5.38 -4.83
C LEU A 203 0.40 6.46 -4.77
N ALA A 204 1.61 6.13 -5.22
CA ALA A 204 2.72 7.08 -5.29
C ALA A 204 2.39 8.25 -6.25
N TYR A 205 1.76 7.98 -7.38
CA TYR A 205 1.30 8.98 -8.33
C TYR A 205 0.27 9.92 -7.71
N ALA A 206 -0.73 9.40 -6.99
CA ALA A 206 -1.74 10.21 -6.32
C ALA A 206 -1.12 11.16 -5.29
N VAL A 207 -0.19 10.67 -4.45
CA VAL A 207 0.55 11.51 -3.50
C VAL A 207 1.45 12.51 -4.23
N GLY A 208 2.11 12.09 -5.31
CA GLY A 208 2.95 12.94 -6.16
C GLY A 208 2.17 14.12 -6.76
N ARG A 209 0.92 13.89 -7.19
CA ARG A 209 0.04 14.96 -7.68
C ARG A 209 -0.28 16.00 -6.60
N SER A 210 -0.53 15.57 -5.36
CA SER A 210 -0.68 16.47 -4.23
C SER A 210 0.59 17.27 -3.92
N LEU A 211 1.77 16.64 -4.06
CA LEU A 211 3.05 17.32 -3.90
C LEU A 211 3.30 18.35 -5.00
N VAL A 212 2.99 18.03 -6.25
CA VAL A 212 3.09 18.99 -7.37
C VAL A 212 2.18 20.20 -7.14
N ALA A 213 0.95 19.99 -6.67
CA ALA A 213 0.06 21.10 -6.32
C ALA A 213 0.68 22.01 -5.24
N LEU A 214 1.22 21.42 -4.17
CA LEU A 214 1.92 22.15 -3.12
C LEU A 214 3.12 22.94 -3.67
N LEU A 215 3.94 22.32 -4.53
CA LEU A 215 5.10 22.98 -5.13
C LEU A 215 4.71 24.16 -6.03
N ASN A 216 3.61 24.03 -6.77
CA ASN A 216 3.07 25.12 -7.57
C ASN A 216 2.60 26.29 -6.70
N ASP A 217 1.95 26.02 -5.56
CA ASP A 217 1.54 27.06 -4.60
C ASP A 217 2.76 27.81 -4.04
N ILE A 218 3.83 27.07 -3.70
CA ILE A 218 5.11 27.66 -3.25
C ILE A 218 5.69 28.58 -4.32
N GLU A 219 5.67 28.16 -5.59
CA GLU A 219 6.23 28.93 -6.69
C GLU A 219 5.47 30.25 -6.93
N VAL A 220 4.13 30.21 -6.87
CA VAL A 220 3.29 31.41 -6.96
C VAL A 220 3.62 32.42 -5.86
N ILE A 221 3.94 31.96 -4.65
CA ILE A 221 4.26 32.84 -3.52
C ILE A 221 5.62 33.52 -3.70
N LYS A 222 6.61 32.79 -4.24
CA LYS A 222 7.94 33.35 -4.52
C LYS A 222 7.92 34.43 -5.60
N GLN A 223 7.00 34.32 -6.57
CA GLN A 223 6.88 35.26 -7.69
C GLN A 223 6.11 36.54 -7.34
N LYS A 224 5.41 36.58 -6.19
CA LYS A 224 4.76 37.82 -5.74
C LYS A 224 5.83 38.84 -5.30
N PRO A 225 5.77 40.10 -5.76
CA PRO A 225 6.64 41.15 -5.21
C PRO A 225 6.45 41.20 -3.70
N LYS A 226 7.53 41.44 -2.95
CA LYS A 226 7.53 41.60 -1.49
C LYS A 226 6.70 42.83 -1.09
N ILE A 227 5.38 42.74 -1.16
CA ILE A 227 4.49 43.67 -0.48
C ILE A 227 4.50 43.21 0.98
N ALA A 228 4.99 44.07 1.87
CA ALA A 228 5.05 43.79 3.30
C ALA A 228 3.64 43.50 3.83
N VAL A 229 3.29 42.23 4.00
CA VAL A 229 2.04 41.82 4.65
C VAL A 229 2.32 41.70 6.14
N VAL A 230 1.83 42.68 6.90
CA VAL A 230 1.80 42.66 8.37
C VAL A 230 1.08 41.38 8.83
N ALA A 231 1.77 40.58 9.64
CA ALA A 231 1.25 39.33 10.19
C ALA A 231 -0.06 39.58 10.96
N LYS A 232 -1.18 39.00 10.48
CA LYS A 232 -2.42 38.93 11.27
C LYS A 232 -2.20 37.95 12.42
N LYS A 233 -2.04 38.48 13.64
CA LYS A 233 -2.07 37.70 14.89
C LYS A 233 -3.37 36.89 14.94
N LYS A 234 -3.27 35.56 15.04
CA LYS A 234 -4.40 34.68 15.35
C LYS A 234 -4.93 35.03 16.74
N THR A 235 -6.07 35.73 16.81
CA THR A 235 -6.83 35.88 18.06
C THR A 235 -7.47 34.53 18.43
N LYS A 236 -7.04 33.95 19.56
CA LYS A 236 -7.73 32.81 20.19
C LYS A 236 -9.14 33.27 20.59
N VAL A 237 -10.17 32.66 20.01
CA VAL A 237 -11.55 32.79 20.50
C VAL A 237 -11.72 31.82 21.68
N PRO A 238 -12.16 32.27 22.87
CA PRO A 238 -12.36 31.38 24.01
C PRO A 238 -13.63 30.55 23.82
N VAL A 239 -13.53 29.24 24.05
CA VAL A 239 -14.64 28.29 24.04
C VAL A 239 -15.55 28.60 25.23
N LYS A 240 -16.77 29.07 24.97
CA LYS A 240 -17.83 29.14 25.99
C LYS A 240 -18.34 27.72 26.26
N GLN A 241 -18.15 27.24 27.49
CA GLN A 241 -18.85 26.08 28.04
C GLN A 241 -20.37 26.35 28.03
N LEU A 242 -21.12 25.59 27.23
CA LEU A 242 -22.56 25.47 27.35
C LEU A 242 -22.87 24.57 28.56
N LYS A 243 -23.32 25.17 29.65
CA LYS A 243 -24.08 24.48 30.71
C LYS A 243 -25.48 24.21 30.17
N ILE A 244 -25.87 22.96 30.05
CA ILE A 244 -27.28 22.56 29.96
C ILE A 244 -27.71 22.24 31.38
N ALA A 245 -28.75 22.94 31.85
CA ALA A 245 -29.40 22.70 33.12
C ALA A 245 -30.75 22.00 32.86
N VAL A 246 -31.05 21.08 33.78
CA VAL A 246 -32.26 20.27 33.98
C VAL A 246 -32.43 19.09 33.03
#